data_AF-A0A973V407-F1
#
_entry.id   AF-A0A973V407-F1
#
_cell.length_a   1.000
_cell.length_b   1.000
_cell.length_c   1.000
_cell.angle_alpha   90.00
_cell.angle_beta   90.00
_cell.angle_gamma   90.00
#
_symmetry.space_group_name_H-M   'P 1'
#
loop_
_entity.id
_entity.type
_entity.pdbx_description
1 polymer ?
#
loop_
_entity_poly.entity_id
_entity_poly.type
_entity_poly.pdbx_seq_one_letter_code
_entity_poly.pdbx_strand_id
1 'polypeptide(L)'
;ELARRMAHCAGAVAGVLDPPLIVLAGEVAQAGGAELARRVRTAVAETPLDTTIAVTGIADDAVLLGALDAGLRAVRDSLIDALRANVPTG
;
A
#
# COMPACT_ATOMS: atom_id res chain seq x y z
N GLU A 1 7.30 2.98 21.30
CA GLU A 1 5.98 3.62 21.13
C GLU A 1 5.54 3.72 19.67
N LEU A 2 6.30 4.33 18.76
CA LEU A 2 5.90 4.44 17.34
C LEU A 2 5.51 3.09 16.70
N ALA A 3 6.34 2.06 16.83
CA ALA A 3 6.07 0.73 16.28
C ALA A 3 4.76 0.13 16.81
N ARG A 4 4.40 0.42 18.07
CA ARG A 4 3.15 -0.05 18.70
C ARG A 4 1.93 0.64 18.09
N ARG A 5 2.03 1.95 17.82
CA ARG A 5 0.98 2.71 17.13
C ARG A 5 0.77 2.22 15.70
N MET A 6 1.87 1.98 14.98
CA MET A 6 1.83 1.40 13.64
C MET A 6 1.23 -0.01 13.66
N ALA A 7 1.61 -0.85 14.63
CA ALA A 7 1.06 -2.20 14.79
C ALA A 7 -0.44 -2.20 15.09
N HIS A 8 -0.93 -1.25 15.89
CA HIS A 8 -2.36 -1.12 16.13
C HIS A 8 -3.14 -0.83 14.84
N CYS A 9 -2.65 0.12 14.03
CA CYS A 9 -3.25 0.42 12.72
C CYS A 9 -3.15 -0.78 11.77
N ALA A 10 -1.97 -1.41 11.69
CA ALA A 10 -1.75 -2.59 10.84
C ALA A 10 -2.66 -3.75 11.22
N GLY A 11 -2.84 -4.03 12.53
CA GLY A 11 -3.75 -5.04 13.03
C GLY A 11 -5.22 -4.74 12.70
N ALA A 12 -5.63 -3.47 12.78
CA ALA A 12 -6.99 -3.06 12.40
C ALA A 12 -7.28 -3.30 10.92
N VAL A 13 -6.33 -3.00 10.02
CA VAL A 13 -6.46 -3.26 8.59
C VAL A 13 -6.41 -4.77 8.30
N ALA A 14 -5.45 -5.46 8.91
CA ALA A 14 -5.25 -6.90 8.67
C ALA A 14 -6.41 -7.75 9.18
N GLY A 15 -7.06 -7.36 10.28
CA GLY A 15 -8.26 -8.05 10.78
C GLY A 15 -9.48 -7.95 9.85
N VAL A 16 -9.48 -7.01 8.89
CA VAL A 16 -10.57 -6.83 7.93
C VAL A 16 -10.19 -7.39 6.55
N LEU A 17 -8.99 -7.05 6.05
CA LEU A 17 -8.58 -7.37 4.69
C LEU A 17 -7.77 -8.67 4.56
N ASP A 18 -7.21 -9.18 5.66
CA ASP A 18 -6.24 -10.29 5.70
C ASP A 18 -5.19 -10.26 4.57
N PRO A 19 -4.46 -9.13 4.41
CA PRO A 19 -3.51 -8.99 3.33
C PRO A 19 -2.26 -9.85 3.60
N PRO A 20 -1.65 -10.44 2.57
CA PRO A 20 -0.41 -11.19 2.73
C PRO A 20 0.79 -10.28 3.06
N LEU A 21 0.70 -8.99 2.72
CA LEU A 21 1.77 -8.00 2.89
C LEU A 21 1.20 -6.63 3.26
N ILE A 22 1.80 -5.99 4.27
CA ILE A 22 1.65 -4.56 4.56
C ILE A 22 2.99 -3.88 4.32
N VAL A 23 2.96 -2.79 3.57
CA VAL A 23 4.14 -1.97 3.26
C VAL A 23 4.06 -0.67 4.07
N LEU A 24 5.09 -0.42 4.89
CA LEU A 24 5.27 0.81 5.64
C LEU A 24 5.94 1.85 4.73
N ALA A 25 5.19 2.89 4.37
CA ALA A 25 5.67 3.98 3.52
C ALA A 25 6.03 5.23 4.33
N GLY A 26 6.70 6.17 3.67
CA GLY A 26 7.12 7.46 4.23
C GLY A 26 8.51 7.44 4.86
N GLU A 27 9.07 8.63 5.04
CA GLU A 27 10.46 8.84 5.49
C GLU A 27 10.76 8.18 6.83
N VAL A 28 9.80 8.23 7.77
CA VAL A 28 9.96 7.60 9.09
C VAL A 28 10.10 6.08 8.98
N ALA A 29 9.34 5.46 8.06
CA ALA A 29 9.42 4.02 7.82
C ALA A 29 10.75 3.65 7.17
N GLN A 30 11.18 4.45 6.18
CA GLN A 30 12.46 4.28 5.50
C GLN A 30 13.65 4.43 6.45
N ALA A 31 13.68 5.50 7.25
CA ALA A 31 14.72 5.73 8.25
C ALA A 31 14.77 4.62 9.32
N GLY A 32 13.60 4.09 9.70
CA GLY A 32 13.50 2.96 10.63
C GLY A 32 13.89 1.61 10.04
N GLY A 33 13.79 1.46 8.71
CA GLY A 33 14.23 0.30 7.95
C GLY A 33 13.69 -1.04 8.46
N ALA A 34 14.49 -2.09 8.25
CA ALA A 34 14.14 -3.46 8.63
C ALA A 34 13.90 -3.61 10.14
N GLU A 35 14.59 -2.84 10.98
CA GLU A 35 14.42 -2.91 12.43
C GLU A 35 13.05 -2.38 12.87
N LEU A 36 12.56 -1.29 12.27
CA LEU A 36 11.21 -0.82 12.52
C LEU A 36 10.17 -1.83 12.03
N ALA A 37 10.33 -2.39 10.83
CA ALA A 37 9.43 -3.40 10.30
C ALA A 37 9.35 -4.63 11.21
N ARG A 38 10.50 -5.11 11.73
CA ARG A 38 10.57 -6.21 12.69
C ARG A 38 9.79 -5.87 13.97
N ARG A 39 9.99 -4.68 14.55
CA ARG A 39 9.28 -4.24 15.76
C ARG A 39 7.77 -4.13 15.55
N VAL A 40 7.34 -3.63 14.39
CA VAL A 40 5.91 -3.59 14.03
C VAL A 40 5.38 -5.02 13.90
N ARG A 41 6.08 -5.92 13.21
CA ARG A 41 5.65 -7.31 13.07
C ARG A 41 5.53 -8.02 14.41
N THR A 42 6.51 -7.84 15.31
CA THR A 42 6.46 -8.40 16.67
C THR A 42 5.26 -7.87 17.44
N ALA A 43 4.97 -6.58 17.34
CA ALA A 43 3.80 -5.99 18.01
C ALA A 43 2.45 -6.43 17.39
N VAL A 44 2.43 -6.82 16.11
CA VAL A 44 1.25 -7.42 15.46
C VAL A 44 1.11 -8.90 15.81
N ALA A 45 2.18 -9.61 16.20
CA ALA A 45 2.16 -11.05 16.47
C ALA A 45 1.27 -11.45 17.67
N GLU A 46 0.73 -10.48 18.40
CA GLU A 46 -0.34 -10.69 19.38
C GLU A 46 -1.68 -11.06 18.72
N THR A 47 -1.79 -10.97 17.39
CA THR A 47 -2.96 -11.37 16.60
C THR A 47 -2.68 -12.65 15.79
N PRO A 48 -3.70 -13.45 15.45
CA PRO A 48 -3.53 -14.71 14.68
C PRO A 48 -3.19 -14.51 13.19
N LEU A 49 -2.82 -13.30 12.79
CA LEU A 49 -2.59 -12.93 11.39
C LEU A 49 -1.14 -13.23 10.97
N ASP A 50 -0.96 -13.83 9.79
CA ASP A 50 0.36 -14.13 9.20
C ASP A 50 0.81 -13.08 8.17
N THR A 51 0.39 -11.83 8.37
CA THR A 51 0.73 -10.73 7.46
C THR A 51 2.22 -10.38 7.55
N THR A 52 2.89 -10.33 6.38
CA THR A 52 4.26 -9.84 6.27
C THR A 52 4.30 -8.32 6.41
N ILE A 53 5.31 -7.79 7.13
CA ILE A 53 5.55 -6.34 7.22
C ILE A 53 6.87 -6.00 6.51
N ALA A 54 6.82 -5.11 5.54
CA ALA A 54 7.99 -4.59 4.83
C ALA A 54 8.03 -3.06 4.86
N VAL A 55 9.21 -2.48 4.66
CA VAL A 55 9.35 -1.05 4.38
C VAL A 55 9.29 -0.84 2.87
N THR A 56 8.71 0.27 2.42
CA THR A 56 8.72 0.63 0.99
C THR A 56 10.14 0.64 0.43
N GLY A 57 10.32 0.04 -0.75
CA GLY A 57 11.55 0.15 -1.54
C GLY A 57 11.56 1.36 -2.47
N ILE A 58 10.42 2.07 -2.61
CA ILE A 58 10.31 3.28 -3.42
C ILE A 58 10.64 4.46 -2.51
N ALA A 59 11.80 5.07 -2.77
CA ALA A 59 12.26 6.28 -2.10
C ALA A 59 11.52 7.52 -2.61
N ASP A 60 11.54 8.58 -1.81
CA ASP A 60 11.12 9.94 -2.18
C ASP A 60 9.68 10.02 -2.76
N ASP A 61 9.55 10.16 -4.07
CA ASP A 61 8.34 10.56 -4.79
C ASP A 61 7.31 9.43 -5.01
N ALA A 62 7.26 8.42 -4.14
CA ALA A 62 6.37 7.27 -4.29
C ALA A 62 4.89 7.66 -4.52
N VAL A 63 4.43 8.72 -3.85
CA VAL A 63 3.07 9.25 -4.00
C VAL A 63 2.88 9.95 -5.35
N LEU A 64 3.83 10.78 -5.76
CA LEU A 64 3.77 11.48 -7.05
C LEU A 64 3.81 10.49 -8.23
N LEU A 65 4.69 9.50 -8.16
CA LEU A 65 4.78 8.41 -9.15
C LEU A 65 3.46 7.63 -9.23
N GLY A 66 2.88 7.28 -8.08
CA GLY A 66 1.59 6.61 -8.02
C GLY A 66 0.45 7.47 -8.58
N ALA A 67 0.46 8.78 -8.32
CA ALA A 67 -0.53 9.71 -8.84
C ALA A 67 -0.45 9.85 -10.36
N LEU A 68 0.76 9.95 -10.91
CA LEU A 68 0.98 10.02 -12.36
C LEU A 68 0.48 8.75 -13.05
N ASP A 69 0.84 7.60 -12.50
CA ASP A 69 0.42 6.29 -13.00
C ASP A 69 -1.10 6.11 -12.92
N ALA A 70 -1.72 6.46 -11.80
CA ALA A 70 -3.18 6.45 -11.64
C ALA A 70 -3.88 7.40 -12.63
N GLY A 71 -3.36 8.62 -12.82
CA GLY A 71 -3.89 9.59 -13.76
C GLY A 71 -3.81 9.09 -15.20
N LEU A 72 -2.67 8.52 -15.60
CA LEU A 72 -2.51 7.94 -16.93
C LEU A 72 -3.46 6.75 -17.16
N ARG A 73 -3.63 5.87 -16.17
CA ARG A 73 -4.63 4.79 -16.25
C ARG A 73 -6.03 5.34 -16.45
N ALA A 74 -6.44 6.32 -15.64
CA ALA A 74 -7.78 6.91 -15.73
C ALA A 74 -8.05 7.52 -17.12
N VAL A 75 -7.08 8.26 -17.67
CA VAL A 75 -7.22 8.84 -19.02
C VAL A 75 -7.30 7.76 -20.10
N ARG A 76 -6.46 6.73 -20.01
CA ARG A 76 -6.46 5.61 -20.96
C ARG A 76 -7.79 4.86 -20.94
N ASP A 77 -8.28 4.54 -19.75
CA ASP A 77 -9.53 3.79 -19.58
C ASP A 77 -10.71 4.62 -20.13
N SER A 78 -10.73 5.93 -19.83
CA SER A 78 -11.72 6.87 -20.38
C SER A 78 -11.71 6.92 -21.92
N LEU A 79 -10.53 6.94 -22.54
CA LEU A 79 -10.40 6.96 -24.01
C LEU A 79 -10.88 5.64 -24.64
N ILE A 80 -10.52 4.50 -24.04
CA ILE A 80 -10.96 3.19 -24.51
C ILE A 80 -12.49 3.09 -24.45
N ASP A 81 -13.08 3.55 -23.36
CA ASP A 81 -14.54 3.51 -23.19
C ASP A 81 -15.24 4.45 -24.18
N ALA A 82 -14.69 5.64 -24.44
CA ALA A 82 -15.18 6.54 -25.47
C ALA A 82 -15.11 5.91 -26.88
N LEU A 83 -14.06 5.17 -27.20
CA LEU A 83 -13.95 4.49 -28.49
C LEU A 83 -14.96 3.35 -28.62
N ARG A 84 -15.16 2.55 -27.56
CA ARG A 84 -16.16 1.47 -27.52
C ARG A 84 -17.58 2.00 -27.71
N ALA A 85 -17.91 3.13 -27.09
CA ALA A 85 -19.21 3.78 -27.24
C ALA A 85 -19.47 4.28 -28.68
N ASN A 86 -18.42 4.49 -29.47
CA ASN A 86 -18.50 4.98 -30.84
C ASN A 86 -18.39 3.87 -31.90
N VAL A 87 -18.31 2.59 -31.50
CA VAL A 87 -18.40 1.47 -32.46
C VAL A 87 -19.87 1.29 -32.83
N PRO A 88 -20.28 1.51 -34.11
CA PRO A 88 -21.66 1.28 -34.51
C PRO A 88 -21.94 -0.22 -34.38
N THR A 89 -22.87 -0.60 -33.52
CA THR A 89 -23.48 -1.93 -33.53
C THR A 89 -24.32 -2.04 -34.79
N GLY A 90 -23.71 -2.53 -35.87
CA GLY A 90 -24.41 -3.03 -37.05
C GLY A 90 -25.05 -4.39 -36.80
#